data_AF-A0A0Q7PAB8-F1
#
_entry.id   AF-A0A0Q7PAB8-F1
#
_cell.length_a   1.000
_cell.length_b   1.000
_cell.length_c   1.000
_cell.angle_alpha   90.00
_cell.angle_beta   90.00
_cell.angle_gamma   90.00
#
_symmetry.space_group_name_H-M   'P 1'
#
loop_
_entity.id
_entity.type
_entity.pdbx_description
1 polymer ?
#
loop_
_entity_poly.entity_id
_entity_poly.type
_entity_poly.pdbx_seq_one_letter_code
_entity_poly.pdbx_strand_id
1 'polypeptide(L)'
;MIFLAATAAASAPAAQEPTADALQSDLQTAYSCQDIDGRKVWKGGLAYYIQSYVYDDGTPDDAGNMATDAVLPEDNSAETMQEFEQACLTMAPTASTSN
;
A
#
# COMPACT_ATOMS: atom_id res chain seq x y z
N MET A 1 37.96 31.66 -17.94
CA MET A 1 36.70 31.99 -17.25
C MET A 1 35.85 30.73 -17.24
N ILE A 2 35.63 30.12 -16.08
CA ILE A 2 34.76 28.93 -15.94
C ILE A 2 33.38 29.44 -15.52
N PHE A 3 32.38 29.23 -16.37
CA PHE A 3 30.98 29.50 -16.03
C PHE A 3 30.43 28.30 -15.26
N LEU A 4 30.17 28.48 -13.96
CA LEU A 4 29.35 27.53 -13.20
C LEU A 4 27.88 27.84 -13.49
N ALA A 5 27.23 26.98 -14.27
CA ALA A 5 25.78 26.99 -14.41
C ALA A 5 25.17 26.33 -13.17
N ALA A 6 24.61 27.14 -12.27
CA ALA A 6 23.81 26.65 -11.15
C ALA A 6 22.45 26.16 -11.69
N THR A 7 22.29 24.85 -11.81
CA THR A 7 20.97 24.25 -12.01
C THR A 7 20.19 24.37 -10.71
N ALA A 8 19.30 25.36 -10.64
CA ALA A 8 18.28 25.40 -9.60
C ALA A 8 17.36 24.19 -9.81
N ALA A 9 17.57 23.14 -9.02
CA ALA A 9 16.59 22.06 -8.89
C ALA A 9 15.35 22.67 -8.24
N ALA A 10 14.29 22.86 -9.03
CA ALA A 10 12.98 23.18 -8.48
C ALA A 10 12.56 22.00 -7.60
N SER A 11 12.56 22.20 -6.29
CA SER A 11 11.98 21.25 -5.35
C SER A 11 10.50 21.11 -5.68
N ALA A 12 10.13 19.98 -6.26
CA ALA A 12 8.73 19.60 -6.33
C ALA A 12 8.17 19.60 -4.90
N PRO A 13 6.97 20.15 -4.65
CA PRO A 13 6.37 20.05 -3.33
C PRO A 13 6.26 18.57 -2.98
N ALA A 14 6.75 18.20 -1.79
CA ALA A 14 6.57 16.86 -1.27
C ALA A 14 5.06 16.55 -1.28
N ALA A 15 4.68 15.40 -1.83
CA ALA A 15 3.30 14.93 -1.71
C ALA A 15 2.98 14.87 -0.21
N GLN A 16 1.84 15.43 0.17
CA GLN A 16 1.44 15.44 1.57
C GLN A 16 1.02 14.02 1.94
N GLU A 17 1.68 13.43 2.93
CA GLU A 17 1.31 12.11 3.46
C GLU A 17 -0.17 12.09 3.88
N PRO A 18 -0.90 11.00 3.58
CA PRO A 18 -2.28 10.84 4.03
C PRO A 18 -2.40 10.87 5.56
N THR A 19 -3.44 11.52 6.06
CA THR A 19 -3.78 11.47 7.49
C THR A 19 -4.26 10.07 7.89
N ALA A 20 -4.12 9.72 9.18
CA ALA A 20 -4.64 8.46 9.73
C ALA A 20 -6.15 8.25 9.44
N ASP A 21 -6.98 9.28 9.58
CA ASP A 21 -8.41 9.20 9.29
C ASP A 21 -8.69 8.88 7.80
N ALA A 22 -7.89 9.45 6.90
CA ALA A 22 -7.99 9.19 5.47
C ALA A 22 -7.64 7.73 5.14
N LEU A 23 -6.55 7.21 5.71
CA LEU A 23 -6.14 5.80 5.55
C LEU A 23 -7.18 4.85 6.17
N GLN A 24 -7.73 5.19 7.33
CA GLN A 24 -8.78 4.42 7.97
C GLN A 24 -10.05 4.35 7.12
N SER A 25 -10.45 5.47 6.50
CA SER A 25 -11.59 5.52 5.59
C SER A 25 -11.33 4.75 4.30
N ASP A 26 -10.11 4.81 3.78
CA ASP A 26 -9.71 4.13 2.55
C ASP A 26 -9.71 2.60 2.75
N LEU A 27 -9.14 2.11 3.85
CA LEU A 27 -9.18 0.70 4.25
C LEU A 27 -10.61 0.13 4.35
N GLN A 28 -11.56 0.91 4.87
CA GLN A 28 -12.96 0.47 4.99
C GLN A 28 -13.63 0.19 3.63
N THR A 29 -13.09 0.77 2.56
CA THR A 29 -13.59 0.58 1.18
C THR A 29 -12.65 -0.28 0.32
N ALA A 30 -11.52 -0.70 0.87
CA ALA A 30 -10.52 -1.49 0.18
C ALA A 30 -11.05 -2.89 -0.16
N TYR A 31 -10.63 -3.43 -1.29
CA TYR A 31 -10.99 -4.79 -1.70
C TYR A 31 -9.85 -5.76 -1.42
N SER A 32 -10.20 -7.02 -1.11
CA SER A 32 -9.21 -8.07 -0.85
C SER A 32 -8.42 -8.45 -2.10
N CYS A 33 -7.13 -8.65 -1.91
CA CYS A 33 -6.20 -9.17 -2.90
C CYS A 33 -5.77 -10.59 -2.51
N GLN A 34 -4.88 -11.20 -3.31
CA GLN A 34 -4.21 -12.42 -2.92
C GLN A 34 -3.30 -12.17 -1.71
N ASP A 35 -3.23 -13.14 -0.79
CA ASP A 35 -2.35 -13.07 0.37
C ASP A 35 -0.87 -13.02 -0.07
N ILE A 36 -0.07 -12.22 0.64
CA ILE A 36 1.40 -12.16 0.49
C ILE A 36 2.01 -12.80 1.74
N ASP A 37 2.79 -13.85 1.55
CA ASP A 37 3.43 -14.62 2.63
C ASP A 37 2.45 -15.09 3.72
N GLY A 38 1.21 -15.46 3.32
CA GLY A 38 0.16 -15.89 4.23
C GLY A 38 -0.50 -14.75 5.04
N ARG A 39 -0.21 -13.49 4.70
CA ARG A 39 -0.84 -12.30 5.28
C ARG A 39 -1.88 -11.76 4.32
N LYS A 40 -3.05 -11.43 4.86
CA LYS A 40 -4.14 -10.81 4.08
C LYS A 40 -3.71 -9.46 3.53
N VAL A 41 -4.09 -9.19 2.28
CA VAL A 41 -3.77 -7.94 1.58
C VAL A 41 -5.05 -7.31 1.05
N TRP A 42 -5.12 -5.98 1.09
CA TRP A 42 -6.20 -5.20 0.52
C TRP A 42 -5.68 -4.03 -0.29
N LYS A 43 -6.44 -3.61 -1.30
CA LYS A 43 -6.15 -2.43 -2.10
C LYS A 43 -7.23 -1.37 -1.92
N GLY A 44 -6.83 -0.23 -1.35
CA GLY A 44 -7.61 0.99 -1.35
C GLY A 44 -7.25 1.92 -2.52
N GLY A 45 -7.80 3.13 -2.50
CA GLY A 45 -7.46 4.19 -3.43
C GLY A 45 -6.23 5.00 -3.03
N LEU A 46 -5.85 5.00 -1.74
CA LEU A 46 -4.69 5.74 -1.22
C LEU A 46 -3.49 4.83 -0.98
N ALA A 47 -3.70 3.62 -0.46
CA ALA A 47 -2.63 2.70 -0.10
C ALA A 47 -2.99 1.24 -0.41
N TYR A 48 -1.97 0.38 -0.34
CA TYR A 48 -2.18 -1.03 -0.07
C TYR A 48 -2.18 -1.25 1.44
N TYR A 49 -2.86 -2.30 1.88
CA TYR A 49 -2.95 -2.66 3.29
C TYR A 49 -2.56 -4.11 3.46
N ILE A 50 -1.81 -4.42 4.51
CA ILE A 50 -1.39 -5.78 4.82
C ILE A 50 -1.63 -6.10 6.28
N GLN A 51 -2.07 -7.33 6.54
CA GLN A 51 -2.24 -7.85 7.89
C GLN A 51 -0.89 -7.87 8.61
N SER A 52 -0.84 -7.24 9.77
CA SER A 52 0.27 -7.27 10.71
C SER A 52 -0.17 -7.89 12.04
N TYR A 53 0.76 -8.44 12.80
CA TYR A 53 0.48 -9.07 14.10
C TYR A 53 0.95 -8.13 15.22
N VAL A 54 0.11 -7.93 16.25
CA VAL A 54 0.39 -6.96 17.32
C VAL A 54 1.31 -7.54 18.41
N TYR A 55 1.39 -8.87 18.58
CA TYR A 55 2.21 -9.51 19.63
C TYR A 55 2.80 -10.89 19.23
N ASP A 56 3.92 -11.23 19.89
CA ASP A 56 4.77 -12.44 19.72
C ASP A 56 4.14 -13.75 20.23
N ASP A 57 2.93 -13.72 20.81
CA ASP A 57 2.32 -14.89 21.45
C ASP A 57 1.59 -15.83 20.47
N GLY A 58 1.88 -15.68 19.17
CA GLY A 58 1.76 -16.76 18.18
C GLY A 58 0.35 -17.30 17.98
N THR A 59 -0.68 -16.55 18.37
CA THR A 59 -2.08 -16.94 18.15
C THR A 59 -2.68 -16.10 17.02
N PRO A 60 -2.50 -16.52 15.75
CA PRO A 60 -2.87 -15.73 14.56
C PRO A 60 -4.38 -15.51 14.36
N ASP A 61 -5.24 -16.15 15.16
CA ASP A 61 -6.70 -16.17 14.98
C ASP A 61 -7.49 -15.32 16.00
N ASP A 62 -6.84 -14.58 16.91
CA ASP A 62 -7.58 -13.64 17.75
C ASP A 62 -7.81 -12.32 17.00
N ALA A 63 -9.08 -11.98 16.76
CA ALA A 63 -9.47 -10.71 16.17
C ALA A 63 -8.99 -9.49 16.97
N GLY A 64 -8.67 -9.67 18.26
CA GLY A 64 -8.03 -8.65 19.11
C GLY A 64 -6.53 -8.42 18.84
N ASN A 65 -5.86 -9.31 18.09
CA ASN A 65 -4.40 -9.31 17.87
C ASN A 65 -3.99 -8.99 16.43
N MET A 66 -4.94 -8.62 15.57
CA MET A 66 -4.68 -8.24 14.19
C MET A 66 -4.54 -6.72 14.06
N ALA A 67 -3.39 -6.29 13.55
CA ALA A 67 -3.19 -4.93 13.05
C ALA A 67 -3.20 -4.92 11.52
N THR A 68 -3.21 -3.72 10.96
CA THR A 68 -3.15 -3.51 9.52
C THR A 68 -2.22 -2.34 9.26
N ASP A 69 -1.20 -2.60 8.46
CA ASP A 69 -0.22 -1.59 8.09
C ASP A 69 -0.59 -1.02 6.72
N ALA A 70 -0.48 0.30 6.58
CA ALA A 70 -0.60 0.98 5.30
C ALA A 70 0.76 0.96 4.58
N VAL A 71 0.75 0.56 3.31
CA VAL A 71 1.91 0.51 2.43
C VAL A 71 1.72 1.56 1.35
N LEU A 72 2.36 2.70 1.55
CA LEU A 72 2.32 3.85 0.65
C LEU A 72 3.40 3.73 -0.44
N PRO A 73 3.07 3.98 -1.72
CA PRO A 73 4.05 3.93 -2.81
C PRO A 73 5.26 4.84 -2.61
N GLU A 74 5.07 6.01 -2.01
CA GLU A 74 6.11 6.99 -1.73
C GLU A 74 7.12 6.53 -0.66
N ASP A 75 6.70 5.64 0.25
CA ASP A 75 7.50 5.16 1.37
C ASP A 75 8.20 3.83 1.09
N ASN A 76 7.91 3.22 -0.06
CA ASN A 76 8.32 1.86 -0.38
C ASN A 76 9.05 1.80 -1.72
N SER A 77 9.89 0.78 -1.87
CA SER A 77 10.60 0.56 -3.12
C SER A 77 9.63 0.13 -4.23
N ALA A 78 9.97 0.42 -5.49
CA ALA A 78 9.18 -0.04 -6.64
C ALA A 78 9.07 -1.57 -6.70
N GLU A 79 10.10 -2.30 -6.23
CA GLU A 79 10.08 -3.76 -6.13
C GLU A 79 9.04 -4.22 -5.11
N THR A 80 9.02 -3.62 -3.92
CA THR A 80 7.99 -3.88 -2.90
C THR A 80 6.60 -3.60 -3.47
N MET A 81 6.39 -2.45 -4.10
CA MET A 81 5.08 -2.08 -4.66
C MET A 81 4.63 -3.02 -5.77
N GLN A 82 5.56 -3.59 -6.54
CA GLN A 82 5.24 -4.57 -7.57
C GLN A 82 4.64 -5.85 -6.97
N GLU A 83 5.11 -6.32 -5.81
CA GLU A 83 4.52 -7.49 -5.14
C GLU A 83 3.05 -7.25 -4.78
N PHE A 84 2.74 -6.07 -4.23
CA PHE A 84 1.38 -5.65 -3.90
C PHE A 84 0.49 -5.49 -5.14
N GLU A 85 1.03 -4.89 -6.21
CA GLU A 85 0.31 -4.79 -7.49
C GLU A 85 -0.04 -6.19 -8.03
N GLN A 86 0.91 -7.12 -8.06
CA GLN A 86 0.69 -8.47 -8.55
C GLN A 86 -0.34 -9.23 -7.72
N ALA A 87 -0.31 -9.07 -6.39
CA ALA A 87 -1.29 -9.67 -5.49
C ALA A 87 -2.73 -9.22 -5.82
N CYS A 88 -2.91 -8.00 -6.31
CA CYS A 88 -4.24 -7.45 -6.61
C CYS A 88 -4.68 -7.62 -8.07
N LEU A 89 -3.76 -7.89 -8.99
CA LEU A 89 -4.08 -8.19 -10.40
C LEU A 89 -4.83 -9.51 -10.58
N THR A 90 -4.66 -10.47 -9.67
CA THR A 90 -5.29 -11.80 -9.72
C THR A 90 -6.74 -11.81 -9.20
N MET A 91 -7.19 -10.72 -8.59
CA MET A 91 -8.50 -10.59 -7.91
C MET A 91 -9.31 -9.38 -8.37
N ALA A 92 -8.75 -8.49 -9.21
CA ALA A 92 -9.53 -7.42 -9.81
C ALA A 92 -10.74 -8.03 -10.52
N PRO A 93 -11.98 -7.54 -10.29
CA PRO A 93 -13.13 -8.04 -11.00
C PRO A 93 -12.80 -7.94 -12.48
N THR A 94 -12.63 -9.09 -13.13
CA THR A 94 -12.56 -9.12 -14.58
C THR A 94 -13.86 -8.48 -15.01
N ALA A 95 -13.77 -7.27 -15.57
CA ALA A 95 -14.86 -6.72 -16.35
C ALA A 95 -15.22 -7.85 -17.31
N SER A 96 -16.38 -8.48 -17.06
CA SER A 96 -16.80 -9.64 -17.80
C SER A 96 -16.97 -9.18 -19.24
N THR A 97 -15.97 -9.45 -20.07
CA THR A 97 -16.07 -9.28 -21.51
C THR A 97 -17.01 -10.37 -21.99
N SER A 98 -18.30 -10.14 -21.87
CA SER A 98 -19.32 -10.87 -22.61
C SER A 98 -19.16 -10.50 -24.08
N ASN A 99 -18.85 -11.50 -24.91
CA ASN A 99 -18.95 -11.43 -26.36
C ASN A 99 -19.97 -12.48 -26.81
#